data_AF-E5AV45-F1
#
_entry.id   AF-E5AV45-F1
#
_cell.length_a   1.000
_cell.length_b   1.000
_cell.length_c   1.000
_cell.angle_alpha   90.00
_cell.angle_beta   90.00
_cell.angle_gamma   90.00
#
_symmetry.space_group_name_H-M   'P 1'
#
loop_
_entity.id
_entity.type
_entity.pdbx_description
1 polymer ?
#
loop_
_entity_poly.entity_id
_entity_poly.type
_entity_poly.pdbx_seq_one_letter_code
_entity_poly.pdbx_strand_id
1 'polypeptide(L)'
;MDFNTTPPPNAHNAAIYASIDSHSPGNSPPSGFLSVGDPNMAQRQAPASYAGIAPMERVHAFLKTLRKKDIEREVCIEALRDLLDGLRRDVADPYALSQALDKLAMSGINRFPRLGQTEAFAHIFAEVLKIPNSKALQDKMIDHFSSDYYVLSHDGLGSYHVVPAESMIAVFDEIFNRTIESPLIKRREILPFLALQLDSSHWIGDQTWGALHGRPYNPRPELATRFDWLLNEMARLDDIGRAALSTRLADQLFMLHCLDRNLVLERHQRLLDYVEALPVGLQSSPRKTLATAIRWLPEHTRRATYDSMLDAATRLTVGKGEALSGLPEAMIGLSAGEQNRRLQQWKYEILPTLDLSDQEPIVAGLIDAFSKLAEGNNPEFALTLALDTLNKTSGGKGLNKRQFDYIIRGITDKDNLAHTYSPEILERVLDLGRDIPLETRERLLLDLERWLELRFVNKMLGKREQLFLPIQARIREERAELISFPLLNLDPDPSPLTWWDDPSQRKAPDHTNSERRRRPIVDWVKARLRRQ
;
A
#
# COMPACT_ATOMS: atom_id res chain seq x y z
N MET A 1 -20.42 10.75 -50.48
CA MET A 1 -21.47 10.91 -49.46
C MET A 1 -20.77 11.19 -48.16
N ASP A 2 -20.77 12.45 -47.76
CA ASP A 2 -20.23 12.92 -46.48
C ASP A 2 -21.20 12.56 -45.35
N PHE A 3 -20.66 12.00 -44.26
CA PHE A 3 -21.31 12.02 -42.95
C PHE A 3 -20.26 12.39 -41.89
N ASN A 4 -20.03 13.69 -41.79
CA ASN A 4 -19.56 14.33 -40.58
C ASN A 4 -20.69 14.34 -39.55
N THR A 5 -20.53 13.64 -38.44
CA THR A 5 -21.29 13.91 -37.21
C THR A 5 -20.36 13.79 -36.00
N THR A 6 -19.60 14.86 -35.76
CA THR A 6 -19.04 15.19 -34.45
C THR A 6 -20.20 15.42 -33.48
N PRO A 7 -20.25 14.76 -32.30
CA PRO A 7 -21.24 15.08 -31.28
C PRO A 7 -20.92 16.45 -30.64
N PRO A 8 -21.95 17.21 -30.18
CA PRO A 8 -21.75 18.54 -29.63
C PRO A 8 -20.97 18.50 -28.31
N PRO A 9 -20.12 19.51 -28.02
CA PRO A 9 -19.36 19.56 -26.78
C PRO A 9 -20.30 19.79 -25.59
N ASN A 10 -20.17 18.93 -24.60
CA ASN A 10 -20.89 19.01 -23.33
C ASN A 10 -20.50 20.32 -22.60
N ALA A 11 -21.48 21.11 -22.19
CA ALA A 11 -21.30 22.47 -21.65
C ALA A 11 -20.59 22.54 -20.28
N HIS A 12 -20.10 21.42 -19.74
CA HIS A 12 -19.39 21.35 -18.46
C HIS A 12 -17.85 21.33 -18.58
N ASN A 13 -17.28 21.28 -19.79
CA ASN A 13 -15.81 21.28 -19.96
C ASN A 13 -15.23 22.59 -20.54
N ALA A 14 -16.07 23.59 -20.84
CA ALA A 14 -15.63 24.85 -21.47
C ALA A 14 -15.17 25.94 -20.47
N ALA A 15 -15.26 25.72 -19.16
CA ALA A 15 -14.93 26.72 -18.15
C ALA A 15 -13.52 26.62 -17.56
N ILE A 16 -12.69 25.65 -18.00
CA ILE A 16 -11.34 25.43 -17.43
C ILE A 16 -10.21 25.94 -18.34
N TYR A 17 -10.54 26.38 -19.57
CA TYR A 17 -9.54 26.92 -20.50
C TYR A 17 -9.98 28.28 -21.04
N ALA A 18 -9.67 29.33 -20.28
CA ALA A 18 -9.63 30.70 -20.78
C ALA A 18 -8.44 31.46 -20.13
N SER A 19 -7.45 31.72 -20.99
CA SER A 19 -6.45 32.79 -20.98
C SER A 19 -5.42 32.91 -19.85
N ILE A 20 -4.19 32.50 -20.18
CA ILE A 20 -2.96 33.20 -19.82
C ILE A 20 -2.54 34.02 -21.05
N ASP A 21 -2.51 35.36 -20.92
CA ASP A 21 -1.44 36.26 -21.38
C ASP A 21 -1.94 37.70 -21.59
N SER A 22 -1.37 38.64 -20.80
CA SER A 22 -0.85 39.94 -21.30
C SER A 22 -0.22 40.79 -20.18
N HIS A 23 0.99 41.26 -20.44
CA HIS A 23 1.95 42.07 -19.66
C HIS A 23 1.50 43.48 -19.19
N SER A 24 1.81 43.87 -17.92
CA SER A 24 2.75 44.94 -17.43
C SER A 24 2.09 46.30 -17.05
N PRO A 25 2.77 47.27 -16.37
CA PRO A 25 3.51 47.27 -15.09
C PRO A 25 3.09 48.43 -14.12
N GLY A 26 3.54 48.42 -12.86
CA GLY A 26 3.78 49.64 -12.05
C GLY A 26 2.83 49.96 -10.89
N ASN A 27 3.40 50.07 -9.67
CA ASN A 27 3.25 51.19 -8.70
C ASN A 27 3.33 50.71 -7.23
N SER A 28 4.41 51.10 -6.54
CA SER A 28 4.44 51.33 -5.08
C SER A 28 3.62 52.60 -4.76
N PRO A 29 3.06 52.82 -3.53
CA PRO A 29 3.82 53.30 -2.35
C PRO A 29 3.13 52.92 -0.98
N PRO A 30 3.33 53.63 0.15
CA PRO A 30 4.54 53.81 0.97
C PRO A 30 4.36 53.38 2.46
N SER A 31 5.45 53.51 3.21
CA SER A 31 5.64 53.23 4.64
C SER A 31 4.77 54.02 5.63
N GLY A 32 4.50 53.37 6.78
CA GLY A 32 4.52 54.02 8.10
C GLY A 32 3.21 53.95 8.89
N PHE A 33 3.18 53.18 9.98
CA PHE A 33 2.56 53.60 11.24
C PHE A 33 3.11 52.77 12.42
N LEU A 34 3.62 53.49 13.42
CA LEU A 34 4.02 52.99 14.73
C LEU A 34 2.79 52.54 15.51
N SER A 35 2.87 51.40 16.20
CA SER A 35 2.10 51.21 17.43
C SER A 35 2.91 50.44 18.46
N VAL A 36 2.86 50.98 19.67
CA VAL A 36 3.64 50.66 20.85
C VAL A 36 3.00 49.48 21.61
N GLY A 37 3.85 48.56 22.07
CA GLY A 37 3.75 47.93 23.39
C GLY A 37 2.83 46.72 23.57
N ASP A 38 3.42 45.52 23.50
CA ASP A 38 3.16 44.48 24.51
C ASP A 38 4.37 43.53 24.62
N PRO A 39 5.02 43.36 25.79
CA PRO A 39 6.23 42.56 25.93
C PRO A 39 5.90 41.21 26.55
N ASN A 40 5.34 40.25 25.80
CA ASN A 40 5.32 38.82 26.17
C ASN A 40 4.70 37.97 25.05
N MET A 41 5.38 37.86 23.92
CA MET A 41 5.23 36.71 23.02
C MET A 41 6.63 36.26 22.63
N ALA A 42 6.92 34.99 22.92
CA ALA A 42 8.19 34.34 22.68
C ALA A 42 8.74 34.68 21.29
N GLN A 43 9.99 35.14 21.27
CA GLN A 43 10.82 35.26 20.07
C GLN A 43 10.82 33.90 19.32
N ARG A 44 9.93 33.75 18.34
CA ARG A 44 10.27 33.01 17.14
C ARG A 44 11.33 33.84 16.43
N GLN A 45 12.59 33.57 16.76
CA GLN A 45 13.71 34.06 15.98
C GLN A 45 13.48 33.61 14.54
N ALA A 46 13.36 34.58 13.63
CA ALA A 46 13.50 34.32 12.21
C ALA A 46 14.83 33.59 11.96
N PRO A 47 14.91 32.66 10.99
CA PRO A 47 16.16 31.98 10.68
C PRO A 47 17.22 33.03 10.39
N ALA A 48 18.33 32.97 11.13
CA ALA A 48 19.43 33.89 10.97
C ALA A 48 19.91 33.83 9.51
N SER A 49 19.84 34.97 8.82
CA SER A 49 20.40 35.11 7.48
C SER A 49 21.90 34.79 7.55
N TYR A 50 22.31 33.64 7.02
CA TYR A 50 23.70 33.20 6.99
C TYR A 50 24.55 33.93 5.93
N ALA A 51 23.96 34.83 5.15
CA ALA A 51 24.64 35.56 4.08
C ALA A 51 25.83 36.37 4.64
N GLY A 52 27.06 35.95 4.30
CA GLY A 52 28.32 36.59 4.71
C GLY A 52 29.24 35.77 5.62
N ILE A 53 28.78 34.65 6.20
CA ILE A 53 29.63 33.75 7.01
C ILE A 53 30.35 32.74 6.13
N ALA A 54 31.62 32.46 6.39
CA ALA A 54 32.41 31.49 5.62
C ALA A 54 31.80 30.07 5.72
N PRO A 55 31.83 29.25 4.65
CA PRO A 55 31.15 27.94 4.62
C PRO A 55 31.52 27.01 5.79
N MET A 56 32.81 26.96 6.12
CA MET A 56 33.34 26.15 7.22
C MET A 56 32.84 26.62 8.59
N GLU A 57 32.66 27.92 8.80
CA GLU A 57 32.15 28.46 10.06
C GLU A 57 30.68 28.09 10.28
N ARG A 58 29.88 28.07 9.20
CA ARG A 58 28.48 27.60 9.24
C ARG A 58 28.40 26.12 9.61
N VAL A 59 29.22 25.28 8.99
CA VAL A 59 29.33 23.84 9.33
C VAL A 59 29.76 23.67 10.79
N HIS A 60 30.75 24.43 11.27
CA HIS A 60 31.18 24.37 12.67
C HIS A 60 30.08 24.80 13.65
N ALA A 61 29.29 25.81 13.32
CA ALA A 61 28.15 26.24 14.13
C ALA A 61 27.08 25.14 14.20
N PHE A 62 26.72 24.55 13.07
CA PHE A 62 25.77 23.43 13.01
C PHE A 62 26.27 22.19 13.80
N LEU A 63 27.54 21.81 13.64
CA LEU A 63 28.10 20.68 14.39
C LEU A 63 28.10 20.90 15.91
N LYS A 64 28.06 22.14 16.39
CA LYS A 64 27.89 22.47 17.81
C LYS A 64 26.44 22.30 18.26
N THR A 65 25.45 22.59 17.42
CA THR A 65 24.04 22.40 17.77
C THR A 65 23.71 20.92 17.95
N LEU A 66 24.26 20.05 17.10
CA LEU A 66 24.12 18.58 17.20
C LEU A 66 24.74 17.97 18.48
N ARG A 67 25.57 18.70 19.23
CA ARG A 67 26.16 18.18 20.49
C ARG A 67 25.23 18.31 21.70
N LYS A 68 24.14 19.07 21.59
CA LYS A 68 23.16 19.19 22.68
C LYS A 68 22.39 17.86 22.77
N LYS A 69 22.26 17.31 23.98
CA LYS A 69 21.49 16.07 24.21
C LYS A 69 20.00 16.34 23.96
N ASP A 70 19.28 15.31 23.51
CA ASP A 70 17.82 15.25 23.34
C ASP A 70 17.21 16.20 22.30
N ILE A 71 17.76 16.23 21.08
CA ILE A 71 17.09 16.87 19.93
C ILE A 71 16.35 15.79 19.11
N GLU A 72 15.10 16.07 18.77
CA GLU A 72 14.27 15.23 17.90
C GLU A 72 14.88 15.09 16.49
N ARG A 73 14.64 13.94 15.85
CA ARG A 73 15.20 13.61 14.51
C ARG A 73 14.78 14.66 13.49
N GLU A 74 13.50 15.02 13.47
CA GLU A 74 12.88 15.91 12.50
C GLU A 74 13.54 17.30 12.54
N VAL A 75 13.77 17.82 13.76
CA VAL A 75 14.45 19.10 13.99
C VAL A 75 15.89 19.07 13.50
N CYS A 76 16.60 17.95 13.70
CA CYS A 76 17.98 17.81 13.21
C CYS A 76 18.04 17.75 11.67
N ILE A 77 17.11 17.05 11.04
CA ILE A 77 17.05 16.90 9.58
C ILE A 77 16.62 18.20 8.91
N GLU A 78 15.67 18.94 9.48
CA GLU A 78 15.26 20.26 8.98
C GLU A 78 16.43 21.25 9.04
N ALA A 79 17.13 21.32 10.18
CA ALA A 79 18.32 22.17 10.31
C ALA A 79 19.47 21.76 9.36
N LEU A 80 19.61 20.47 9.04
CA LEU A 80 20.56 19.99 8.04
C LEU A 80 20.18 20.50 6.64
N ARG A 81 18.90 20.44 6.28
CA ARG A 81 18.41 20.92 4.97
C ARG A 81 18.63 22.41 4.81
N ASP A 82 18.31 23.20 5.83
CA ASP A 82 18.53 24.66 5.81
C ASP A 82 20.02 24.99 5.62
N LEU A 83 20.91 24.23 6.27
CA LEU A 83 22.35 24.38 6.08
C LEU A 83 22.77 24.04 4.64
N LEU A 84 22.30 22.91 4.11
CA LEU A 84 22.65 22.46 2.75
C LEU A 84 22.12 23.44 1.69
N ASP A 85 20.89 23.92 1.84
CA ASP A 85 20.30 24.93 0.96
C ASP A 85 21.08 26.25 1.03
N GLY A 86 21.47 26.68 2.23
CA GLY A 86 22.30 27.87 2.42
C GLY A 86 23.69 27.73 1.81
N LEU A 87 24.32 26.56 1.94
CA LEU A 87 25.62 26.28 1.32
C LEU A 87 25.52 26.23 -0.21
N ARG A 88 24.48 25.60 -0.76
CA ARG A 88 24.25 25.52 -2.21
C ARG A 88 24.00 26.90 -2.83
N ARG A 89 23.26 27.78 -2.15
CA ARG A 89 22.94 29.12 -2.66
C ARG A 89 24.12 30.09 -2.58
N ASP A 90 24.90 30.03 -1.50
CA ASP A 90 25.87 31.08 -1.17
C ASP A 90 27.31 30.76 -1.60
N VAL A 91 27.64 29.50 -1.89
CA VAL A 91 29.01 29.08 -2.17
C VAL A 91 29.20 28.80 -3.66
N ALA A 92 29.80 29.76 -4.36
CA ALA A 92 30.09 29.63 -5.79
C ALA A 92 31.32 28.75 -6.10
N ASP A 93 32.26 28.61 -5.16
CA ASP A 93 33.47 27.79 -5.33
C ASP A 93 33.21 26.30 -4.99
N PRO A 94 33.30 25.39 -5.98
CA PRO A 94 33.09 23.95 -5.77
C PRO A 94 34.09 23.35 -4.78
N TYR A 95 35.31 23.90 -4.69
CA TYR A 95 36.34 23.38 -3.79
C TYR A 95 36.02 23.71 -2.33
N ALA A 96 35.68 24.96 -2.04
CA ALA A 96 35.21 25.38 -0.72
C ALA A 96 33.96 24.62 -0.27
N LEU A 97 33.01 24.39 -1.19
CA LEU A 97 31.80 23.60 -0.91
C LEU A 97 32.15 22.14 -0.60
N SER A 98 33.04 21.51 -1.38
CA SER A 98 33.48 20.14 -1.16
C SER A 98 34.17 19.96 0.20
N GLN A 99 35.00 20.92 0.63
CA GLN A 99 35.62 20.87 1.96
C GLN A 99 34.60 20.98 3.09
N ALA A 100 33.61 21.87 2.94
CA ALA A 100 32.54 22.03 3.90
C ALA A 100 31.70 20.76 4.04
N LEU A 101 31.32 20.12 2.92
CA LEU A 101 30.58 18.87 2.91
C LEU A 101 31.41 17.69 3.45
N ASP A 102 32.70 17.59 3.15
CA ASP A 102 33.57 16.58 3.75
C ASP A 102 33.60 16.70 5.27
N LYS A 103 33.75 17.93 5.79
CA LYS A 103 33.73 18.16 7.23
C LYS A 103 32.38 17.82 7.85
N LEU A 104 31.29 18.19 7.18
CA LEU A 104 29.92 17.91 7.62
C LEU A 104 29.65 16.40 7.65
N ALA A 105 30.01 15.66 6.61
CA ALA A 105 29.86 14.21 6.53
C ALA A 105 30.65 13.51 7.64
N MET A 106 31.98 13.72 7.67
CA MET A 106 32.90 12.98 8.52
C MET A 106 32.76 13.29 10.01
N SER A 107 32.21 14.46 10.36
CA SER A 107 32.05 14.88 11.76
C SER A 107 30.59 14.98 12.23
N GLY A 108 29.63 14.94 11.30
CA GLY A 108 28.22 15.23 11.55
C GLY A 108 27.30 14.03 11.54
N ILE A 109 27.39 13.13 10.55
CA ILE A 109 26.41 12.03 10.37
C ILE A 109 26.29 11.16 11.63
N ASN A 110 27.42 10.75 12.22
CA ASN A 110 27.44 9.94 13.44
C ASN A 110 26.88 10.65 14.69
N ARG A 111 26.60 11.95 14.62
CA ARG A 111 26.00 12.74 15.71
C ARG A 111 24.47 12.82 15.60
N PHE A 112 23.87 12.37 14.50
CA PHE A 112 22.42 12.25 14.39
C PHE A 112 21.93 11.05 15.24
N PRO A 113 20.68 11.10 15.74
CA PRO A 113 20.00 9.92 16.27
C PRO A 113 20.08 8.76 15.27
N ARG A 114 20.20 7.51 15.75
CA ARG A 114 20.39 6.32 14.87
C ARG A 114 19.41 6.27 13.70
N LEU A 115 18.14 6.61 13.94
CA LEU A 115 17.08 6.59 12.93
C LEU A 115 17.20 7.72 11.88
N GLY A 116 18.06 8.72 12.09
CA GLY A 116 18.29 9.83 11.16
C GLY A 116 19.64 9.77 10.43
N GLN A 117 20.49 8.77 10.70
CA GLN A 117 21.84 8.69 10.13
C GLN A 117 21.82 8.44 8.62
N THR A 118 21.04 7.46 8.17
CA THR A 118 20.89 7.11 6.75
C THR A 118 20.23 8.25 5.95
N GLU A 119 19.28 8.97 6.56
CA GLU A 119 18.67 10.16 5.96
C GLU A 119 19.66 11.31 5.84
N ALA A 120 20.42 11.60 6.90
CA ALA A 120 21.47 12.61 6.87
C ALA A 120 22.56 12.27 5.85
N PHE A 121 22.95 10.99 5.76
CA PHE A 121 23.84 10.50 4.72
C PHE A 121 23.26 10.77 3.33
N ALA A 122 22.00 10.41 3.07
CA ALA A 122 21.36 10.62 1.77
C ALA A 122 21.32 12.10 1.36
N HIS A 123 20.98 13.01 2.27
CA HIS A 123 20.98 14.46 2.01
C HIS A 123 22.38 14.99 1.67
N ILE A 124 23.38 14.65 2.48
CA ILE A 124 24.76 15.14 2.27
C ILE A 124 25.35 14.50 1.01
N PHE A 125 25.14 13.21 0.80
CA PHE A 125 25.64 12.48 -0.36
C PHE A 125 25.05 13.05 -1.65
N ALA A 126 23.74 13.33 -1.69
CA ALA A 126 23.10 13.97 -2.83
C ALA A 126 23.70 15.34 -3.20
N GLU A 127 24.06 16.17 -2.21
CA GLU A 127 24.75 17.44 -2.48
C GLU A 127 26.17 17.23 -3.00
N VAL A 128 26.90 16.22 -2.47
CA VAL A 128 28.23 15.86 -2.99
C VAL A 128 28.16 15.42 -4.46
N LEU A 129 27.11 14.69 -4.86
CA LEU A 129 26.92 14.26 -6.26
C LEU A 129 26.73 15.42 -7.25
N LYS A 130 26.26 16.57 -6.78
CA LYS A 130 26.07 17.77 -7.60
C LYS A 130 27.38 18.53 -7.84
N ILE A 131 28.45 18.22 -7.10
CA ILE A 131 29.75 18.90 -7.20
C ILE A 131 30.61 18.27 -8.31
N PRO A 132 31.13 19.07 -9.26
CA PRO A 132 32.08 18.56 -10.25
C PRO A 132 33.32 17.92 -9.62
N ASN A 133 33.79 16.81 -10.19
CA ASN A 133 34.99 16.09 -9.74
C ASN A 133 34.96 15.60 -8.27
N SER A 134 33.77 15.36 -7.70
CA SER A 134 33.62 14.94 -6.30
C SER A 134 33.85 13.44 -6.03
N LYS A 135 34.26 12.65 -7.03
CA LYS A 135 34.41 11.18 -6.93
C LYS A 135 35.21 10.71 -5.71
N ALA A 136 36.32 11.39 -5.41
CA ALA A 136 37.14 11.04 -4.24
C ALA A 136 36.39 11.22 -2.90
N LEU A 137 35.55 12.25 -2.79
CA LEU A 137 34.71 12.46 -1.61
C LEU A 137 33.55 11.47 -1.56
N GLN A 138 32.95 11.14 -2.71
CA GLN A 138 31.92 10.11 -2.79
C GLN A 138 32.45 8.76 -2.31
N ASP A 139 33.61 8.33 -2.83
CA ASP A 139 34.25 7.06 -2.44
C ASP A 139 34.59 7.07 -0.94
N LYS A 140 35.16 8.15 -0.43
CA LYS A 140 35.43 8.33 1.00
C LYS A 140 34.17 8.22 1.86
N MET A 141 33.05 8.80 1.41
CA MET A 141 31.78 8.71 2.12
C MET A 141 31.22 7.28 2.11
N ILE A 142 31.24 6.60 0.97
CA ILE A 142 30.76 5.22 0.83
C ILE A 142 31.58 4.28 1.72
N ASP A 143 32.90 4.42 1.72
CA ASP A 143 33.78 3.58 2.54
C ASP A 143 33.53 3.80 4.04
N HIS A 144 33.39 5.06 4.46
CA HIS A 144 33.18 5.40 5.87
C HIS A 144 31.77 5.05 6.38
N PHE A 145 30.76 5.16 5.51
CA PHE A 145 29.35 4.91 5.83
C PHE A 145 28.80 3.73 5.02
N SER A 146 29.58 2.66 4.92
CA SER A 146 29.25 1.48 4.10
C SER A 146 27.91 0.84 4.48
N SER A 147 27.55 0.87 5.77
CA SER A 147 26.24 0.39 6.25
C SER A 147 25.09 1.25 5.73
N ASP A 148 25.20 2.58 5.77
CA ASP A 148 24.14 3.48 5.29
C ASP A 148 24.00 3.39 3.77
N TYR A 149 25.12 3.31 3.04
CA TYR A 149 25.11 3.08 1.60
C TYR A 149 24.50 1.72 1.23
N TYR A 150 24.78 0.67 2.02
CA TYR A 150 24.16 -0.64 1.83
C TYR A 150 22.64 -0.58 1.99
N VAL A 151 22.13 0.07 3.04
CA VAL A 151 20.69 0.29 3.25
C VAL A 151 20.09 1.04 2.06
N LEU A 152 20.72 2.14 1.61
CA LEU A 152 20.23 2.89 0.45
C LEU A 152 20.19 2.08 -0.84
N SER A 153 21.16 1.19 -1.06
CA SER A 153 21.23 0.38 -2.29
C SER A 153 20.31 -0.84 -2.30
N HIS A 154 19.93 -1.36 -1.13
CA HIS A 154 19.13 -2.60 -1.01
C HIS A 154 17.71 -2.35 -0.50
N ASP A 155 17.55 -1.50 0.51
CA ASP A 155 16.26 -1.28 1.16
C ASP A 155 15.62 0.05 0.71
N GLY A 156 16.44 0.98 0.22
CA GLY A 156 16.04 2.38 0.03
C GLY A 156 15.80 3.08 1.38
N LEU A 157 15.38 4.34 1.34
CA LEU A 157 15.03 5.05 2.58
C LEU A 157 13.66 4.64 3.14
N GLY A 158 12.75 4.12 2.32
CA GLY A 158 11.36 3.87 2.74
C GLY A 158 10.54 5.16 2.93
N SER A 159 9.27 5.00 3.29
CA SER A 159 8.26 6.07 3.29
C SER A 159 8.32 7.06 4.46
N TYR A 160 9.11 6.77 5.49
CA TYR A 160 9.19 7.57 6.73
C TYR A 160 10.28 8.64 6.72
N HIS A 161 11.04 8.74 5.62
CA HIS A 161 12.11 9.72 5.46
C HIS A 161 11.68 10.78 4.47
N VAL A 162 12.03 12.02 4.76
CA VAL A 162 11.73 13.13 3.86
C VAL A 162 13.06 13.49 3.22
N VAL A 163 13.20 13.28 1.91
CA VAL A 163 14.35 13.74 1.14
C VAL A 163 13.84 14.32 -0.18
N PRO A 164 14.31 15.52 -0.59
CA PRO A 164 13.92 16.12 -1.85
C PRO A 164 14.11 15.19 -3.03
N ALA A 165 13.23 15.33 -4.01
CA ALA A 165 13.17 14.40 -5.11
C ALA A 165 14.44 14.35 -5.95
N GLU A 166 14.94 15.54 -6.28
CA GLU A 166 16.17 15.74 -7.02
C GLU A 166 17.36 15.08 -6.32
N SER A 167 17.39 15.18 -4.99
CA SER A 167 18.46 14.63 -4.18
C SER A 167 18.46 13.11 -4.23
N MET A 168 17.30 12.50 -3.98
CA MET A 168 17.22 11.06 -4.08
C MET A 168 17.48 10.63 -5.54
N ILE A 169 16.99 11.34 -6.58
CA ILE A 169 17.20 10.97 -7.99
C ILE A 169 18.69 10.87 -8.29
N ALA A 170 19.47 11.85 -7.82
CA ALA A 170 20.93 11.81 -7.94
C ALA A 170 21.53 10.57 -7.25
N VAL A 171 21.07 10.24 -6.04
CA VAL A 171 21.53 9.04 -5.30
C VAL A 171 21.22 7.76 -6.08
N PHE A 172 20.02 7.63 -6.64
CA PHE A 172 19.65 6.48 -7.46
C PHE A 172 20.52 6.37 -8.71
N ASP A 173 20.67 7.47 -9.44
CA ASP A 173 21.46 7.49 -10.67
C ASP A 173 22.92 7.09 -10.37
N GLU A 174 23.47 7.56 -9.25
CA GLU A 174 24.80 7.17 -8.80
C GLU A 174 24.90 5.69 -8.41
N ILE A 175 23.96 5.16 -7.62
CA ILE A 175 23.95 3.74 -7.25
C ILE A 175 23.82 2.89 -8.52
N PHE A 176 22.95 3.26 -9.45
CA PHE A 176 22.80 2.59 -10.73
C PHE A 176 24.12 2.59 -11.52
N ASN A 177 24.74 3.76 -11.73
CA ASN A 177 25.97 3.90 -12.49
C ASN A 177 27.13 3.07 -11.90
N ARG A 178 27.31 3.10 -10.57
CA ARG A 178 28.31 2.25 -9.91
C ARG A 178 27.99 0.76 -10.05
N THR A 179 26.72 0.41 -10.02
CA THR A 179 26.26 -0.98 -10.11
C THR A 179 26.49 -1.55 -11.50
N ILE A 180 26.18 -0.83 -12.57
CA ILE A 180 26.33 -1.35 -13.94
C ILE A 180 27.80 -1.58 -14.34
N GLU A 181 28.73 -0.87 -13.69
CA GLU A 181 30.18 -1.08 -13.83
C GLU A 181 30.72 -2.21 -12.93
N SER A 182 29.91 -2.70 -12.00
CA SER A 182 30.31 -3.71 -11.01
C SER A 182 30.25 -5.15 -11.55
N PRO A 183 30.93 -6.10 -10.88
CA PRO A 183 30.82 -7.53 -11.19
C PRO A 183 29.37 -8.03 -11.17
N LEU A 184 29.09 -9.11 -11.92
CA LEU A 184 27.75 -9.68 -12.09
C LEU A 184 27.03 -9.93 -10.74
N ILE A 185 27.75 -10.39 -9.72
CA ILE A 185 27.18 -10.66 -8.38
C ILE A 185 26.54 -9.39 -7.81
N LYS A 186 27.25 -8.27 -7.80
CA LYS A 186 26.72 -6.98 -7.31
C LYS A 186 25.55 -6.48 -8.15
N ARG A 187 25.60 -6.68 -9.48
CA ARG A 187 24.49 -6.31 -10.38
C ARG A 187 23.23 -7.10 -10.07
N ARG A 188 23.36 -8.42 -9.86
CA ARG A 188 22.26 -9.31 -9.48
C ARG A 188 21.66 -8.94 -8.13
N GLU A 189 22.49 -8.52 -7.18
CA GLU A 189 22.06 -8.10 -5.86
C GLU A 189 21.30 -6.77 -5.94
N ILE A 190 21.87 -5.72 -6.52
CA ILE A 190 21.37 -4.35 -6.36
C ILE A 190 20.28 -3.97 -7.36
N LEU A 191 20.36 -4.39 -8.64
CA LEU A 191 19.42 -3.90 -9.67
C LEU A 191 17.94 -4.23 -9.36
N PRO A 192 17.58 -5.44 -8.87
CA PRO A 192 16.19 -5.72 -8.48
C PRO A 192 15.69 -4.82 -7.33
N PHE A 193 16.57 -4.43 -6.40
CA PHE A 193 16.20 -3.52 -5.32
C PHE A 193 16.04 -2.08 -5.80
N LEU A 194 16.87 -1.63 -6.75
CA LEU A 194 16.66 -0.34 -7.41
C LEU A 194 15.29 -0.29 -8.11
N ALA A 195 14.83 -1.38 -8.72
CA ALA A 195 13.49 -1.42 -9.29
C ALA A 195 12.40 -1.14 -8.24
N LEU A 196 12.51 -1.65 -7.01
CA LEU A 196 11.57 -1.33 -5.92
C LEU A 196 11.60 0.14 -5.50
N GLN A 197 12.76 0.79 -5.63
CA GLN A 197 12.92 2.19 -5.25
C GLN A 197 12.24 3.16 -6.22
N LEU A 198 11.86 2.70 -7.43
CA LEU A 198 11.00 3.48 -8.33
C LEU A 198 9.66 3.85 -7.65
N ASP A 199 9.17 3.00 -6.73
CA ASP A 199 7.90 3.12 -5.98
C ASP A 199 8.00 3.85 -4.63
N SER A 200 9.12 4.50 -4.33
CA SER A 200 9.31 5.10 -3.00
C SER A 200 8.47 6.36 -2.77
N SER A 201 7.17 6.33 -3.03
CA SER A 201 6.18 7.39 -2.77
C SER A 201 6.65 8.80 -3.14
N HIS A 202 7.31 8.86 -4.30
CA HIS A 202 7.53 10.00 -5.19
C HIS A 202 8.56 11.04 -4.72
N TRP A 203 9.58 10.58 -3.97
CA TRP A 203 10.81 11.29 -3.60
C TRP A 203 10.55 12.64 -2.86
N ILE A 204 9.64 12.66 -1.88
CA ILE A 204 8.79 13.80 -1.44
C ILE A 204 9.44 15.21 -1.29
N GLY A 205 8.73 16.21 -1.86
CA GLY A 205 8.63 17.58 -1.34
C GLY A 205 7.23 17.96 -0.82
N ASP A 206 6.14 17.40 -1.36
CA ASP A 206 4.80 17.43 -0.73
C ASP A 206 3.82 16.54 -1.50
N GLN A 207 3.80 15.24 -1.19
CA GLN A 207 2.68 14.36 -1.52
C GLN A 207 2.53 13.39 -0.35
N THR A 208 1.71 13.79 0.61
CA THR A 208 1.31 12.98 1.75
C THR A 208 0.75 11.65 1.28
N TRP A 209 1.22 10.58 1.92
CA TRP A 209 0.68 9.22 1.81
C TRP A 209 -0.82 9.25 2.00
N GLY A 210 -1.48 9.21 0.86
CA GLY A 210 -2.88 9.46 0.70
C GLY A 210 -3.25 9.08 -0.72
N ALA A 211 -3.05 7.81 -1.05
CA ALA A 211 -4.03 7.10 -1.87
C ALA A 211 -5.38 7.00 -1.11
N LEU A 212 -5.82 8.11 -0.50
CA LEU A 212 -7.20 8.41 -0.20
C LEU A 212 -7.81 8.72 -1.56
N HIS A 213 -8.56 7.74 -2.06
CA HIS A 213 -9.51 7.83 -3.16
C HIS A 213 -9.76 9.26 -3.66
N GLY A 214 -9.26 9.58 -4.86
CA GLY A 214 -9.76 10.73 -5.64
C GLY A 214 -8.80 11.90 -5.93
N ARG A 215 -7.51 11.87 -5.57
CA ARG A 215 -6.53 12.82 -6.14
C ARG A 215 -5.78 12.21 -7.33
N PRO A 216 -5.55 12.97 -8.42
CA PRO A 216 -4.75 12.48 -9.54
C PRO A 216 -3.30 12.32 -9.09
N TYR A 217 -2.84 11.07 -9.10
CA TYR A 217 -1.44 10.73 -8.97
C TYR A 217 -0.67 11.32 -10.15
N ASN A 218 0.36 12.14 -9.88
CA ASN A 218 1.15 12.83 -10.90
C ASN A 218 2.63 12.39 -10.82
N PRO A 219 2.98 11.25 -11.46
CA PRO A 219 4.33 10.71 -11.43
C PRO A 219 5.30 11.63 -12.18
N ARG A 220 6.56 11.62 -11.74
CA ARG A 220 7.66 12.34 -12.41
C ARG A 220 8.03 11.65 -13.74
N PRO A 221 8.16 12.38 -14.86
CA PRO A 221 8.58 11.81 -16.16
C PRO A 221 9.91 11.02 -16.09
N GLU A 222 10.78 11.41 -15.17
CA GLU A 222 12.05 10.78 -14.81
C GLU A 222 11.93 9.28 -14.50
N LEU A 223 10.76 8.84 -14.03
CA LEU A 223 10.49 7.45 -13.66
C LEU A 223 10.53 6.51 -14.88
N ALA A 224 9.94 6.92 -16.01
CA ALA A 224 9.94 6.12 -17.23
C ALA A 224 11.37 5.90 -17.74
N THR A 225 12.21 6.93 -17.66
CA THR A 225 13.62 6.84 -18.07
C THR A 225 14.39 5.81 -17.23
N ARG A 226 14.23 5.85 -15.90
CA ARG A 226 14.94 4.94 -14.98
C ARG A 226 14.41 3.50 -15.05
N PHE A 227 13.11 3.35 -15.28
CA PHE A 227 12.52 2.06 -15.61
C PHE A 227 13.18 1.48 -16.87
N ASP A 228 13.28 2.27 -17.94
CA ASP A 228 13.88 1.84 -19.20
C ASP A 228 15.40 1.55 -19.05
N TRP A 229 16.12 2.28 -18.20
CA TRP A 229 17.52 1.97 -17.87
C TRP A 229 17.69 0.60 -17.21
N LEU A 230 16.88 0.30 -16.19
CA LEU A 230 16.88 -1.01 -15.54
C LEU A 230 16.48 -2.12 -16.51
N LEU A 231 15.47 -1.86 -17.36
CA LEU A 231 15.02 -2.80 -18.39
C LEU A 231 16.12 -3.09 -19.43
N ASN A 232 16.94 -2.11 -19.78
CA ASN A 232 18.07 -2.30 -20.69
C ASN A 232 19.19 -3.15 -20.07
N GLU A 233 19.39 -3.07 -18.75
CA GLU A 233 20.40 -3.86 -18.04
C GLU A 233 20.05 -5.35 -17.92
N MET A 234 18.80 -5.74 -18.19
CA MET A 234 18.39 -7.14 -18.28
C MET A 234 19.28 -7.97 -19.22
N ALA A 235 19.67 -7.41 -20.37
CA ALA A 235 20.50 -8.12 -21.35
C ALA A 235 21.91 -8.47 -20.83
N ARG A 236 22.35 -7.84 -19.74
CA ARG A 236 23.70 -8.02 -19.16
C ARG A 236 23.68 -8.87 -17.88
N LEU A 237 22.52 -9.40 -17.49
CA LEU A 237 22.31 -10.27 -16.34
C LEU A 237 22.22 -11.75 -16.75
N ASP A 238 22.62 -12.63 -15.82
CA ASP A 238 22.35 -14.07 -15.91
C ASP A 238 20.84 -14.36 -15.73
N ASP A 239 20.42 -15.61 -15.94
CA ASP A 239 18.99 -15.96 -15.88
C ASP A 239 18.39 -15.68 -14.50
N ILE A 240 19.16 -15.84 -13.42
CA ILE A 240 18.68 -15.58 -12.06
C ILE A 240 18.51 -14.08 -11.81
N GLY A 241 19.48 -13.26 -12.22
CA GLY A 241 19.36 -11.81 -12.15
C GLY A 241 18.22 -11.28 -13.02
N ARG A 242 18.06 -11.83 -14.23
CA ARG A 242 16.94 -11.49 -15.13
C ARG A 242 15.59 -11.81 -14.50
N ALA A 243 15.41 -13.02 -13.94
CA ALA A 243 14.17 -13.39 -13.26
C ALA A 243 13.84 -12.47 -12.08
N ALA A 244 14.83 -12.15 -11.24
CA ALA A 244 14.65 -11.25 -10.11
C ALA A 244 14.25 -9.83 -10.57
N LEU A 245 14.99 -9.27 -11.53
CA LEU A 245 14.71 -7.92 -12.04
C LEU A 245 13.38 -7.83 -12.78
N SER A 246 13.02 -8.83 -13.60
CA SER A 246 11.71 -8.89 -14.27
C SER A 246 10.55 -8.89 -13.29
N THR A 247 10.64 -9.70 -12.23
CA THR A 247 9.61 -9.73 -11.18
C THR A 247 9.42 -8.34 -10.60
N ARG A 248 10.52 -7.68 -10.21
CA ARG A 248 10.45 -6.35 -9.58
C ARG A 248 9.97 -5.27 -10.54
N LEU A 249 10.44 -5.24 -11.78
CA LEU A 249 9.95 -4.27 -12.77
C LEU A 249 8.48 -4.50 -13.15
N ALA A 250 8.02 -5.75 -13.20
CA ALA A 250 6.62 -6.07 -13.45
C ALA A 250 5.70 -5.56 -12.32
N ASP A 251 6.14 -5.66 -11.05
CA ASP A 251 5.41 -5.09 -9.89
C ASP A 251 5.26 -3.57 -10.06
N GLN A 252 6.21 -2.93 -10.74
CA GLN A 252 6.29 -1.48 -10.93
C GLN A 252 5.57 -0.92 -12.15
N LEU A 253 4.96 -1.77 -12.98
CA LEU A 253 4.25 -1.32 -14.19
C LEU A 253 3.07 -0.37 -13.89
N PHE A 254 2.48 -0.45 -12.70
CA PHE A 254 1.38 0.44 -12.33
C PHE A 254 1.77 1.91 -12.28
N MET A 255 3.03 2.24 -11.94
CA MET A 255 3.48 3.63 -11.89
C MET A 255 3.50 4.27 -13.27
N LEU A 256 3.80 3.49 -14.31
CA LEU A 256 3.75 3.93 -15.70
C LEU A 256 2.33 4.18 -16.18
N HIS A 257 1.33 3.47 -15.64
CA HIS A 257 -0.09 3.63 -16.00
C HIS A 257 -0.56 5.07 -15.82
N CYS A 258 -0.03 5.75 -14.82
CA CYS A 258 -0.39 7.12 -14.53
C CYS A 258 0.37 8.17 -15.35
N LEU A 259 1.50 7.81 -15.97
CA LEU A 259 2.17 8.65 -16.97
C LEU A 259 1.47 8.53 -18.31
N ASP A 260 1.41 7.31 -18.84
CA ASP A 260 0.78 6.99 -20.12
C ASP A 260 0.45 5.49 -20.16
N ARG A 261 -0.81 5.17 -20.46
CA ARG A 261 -1.30 3.80 -20.57
C ARG A 261 -0.63 3.00 -21.68
N ASN A 262 -0.14 3.67 -22.73
CA ASN A 262 0.56 2.99 -23.82
C ASN A 262 1.98 2.55 -23.41
N LEU A 263 2.63 3.27 -22.49
CA LEU A 263 3.92 2.85 -21.93
C LEU A 263 3.80 1.51 -21.22
N VAL A 264 2.72 1.29 -20.46
CA VAL A 264 2.48 0.02 -19.76
C VAL A 264 2.45 -1.14 -20.74
N LEU A 265 1.76 -0.99 -21.88
CA LEU A 265 1.66 -2.05 -22.88
C LEU A 265 3.03 -2.41 -23.48
N GLU A 266 3.78 -1.42 -23.93
CA GLU A 266 5.11 -1.65 -24.53
C GLU A 266 6.08 -2.29 -23.53
N ARG A 267 6.09 -1.82 -22.28
CA ARG A 267 7.02 -2.34 -21.25
C ARG A 267 6.58 -3.71 -20.74
N HIS A 268 5.28 -3.97 -20.66
CA HIS A 268 4.74 -5.29 -20.36
C HIS A 268 5.16 -6.32 -21.42
N GLN A 269 4.99 -5.99 -22.71
CA GLN A 269 5.40 -6.85 -23.82
C GLN A 269 6.90 -7.16 -23.76
N ARG A 270 7.73 -6.11 -23.57
CA ARG A 270 9.19 -6.26 -23.51
C ARG A 270 9.65 -7.08 -22.29
N LEU A 271 9.00 -6.92 -21.13
CA LEU A 271 9.25 -7.77 -19.97
C LEU A 271 8.82 -9.22 -20.23
N LEU A 272 7.69 -9.43 -20.90
CA LEU A 272 7.23 -10.76 -21.27
C LEU A 272 8.24 -11.47 -22.18
N ASP A 273 8.82 -10.78 -23.17
CA ASP A 273 9.86 -11.33 -24.03
C ASP A 273 11.07 -11.83 -23.23
N TYR A 274 11.52 -11.05 -22.24
CA TYR A 274 12.60 -11.48 -21.36
C TYR A 274 12.22 -12.68 -20.50
N VAL A 275 10.99 -12.72 -19.99
CA VAL A 275 10.49 -13.82 -19.17
C VAL A 275 10.34 -15.10 -19.99
N GLU A 276 9.90 -15.01 -21.24
CA GLU A 276 9.80 -16.14 -22.17
C GLU A 276 11.17 -16.71 -22.54
N ALA A 277 12.19 -15.87 -22.59
CA ALA A 277 13.58 -16.28 -22.82
C ALA A 277 14.25 -16.94 -21.60
N LEU A 278 13.64 -16.91 -20.41
CA LEU A 278 14.19 -17.56 -19.22
C LEU A 278 14.02 -19.09 -19.28
N PRO A 279 14.89 -19.87 -18.62
CA PRO A 279 14.62 -21.28 -18.36
C PRO A 279 13.28 -21.48 -17.66
N VAL A 280 12.54 -22.54 -18.02
CA VAL A 280 11.17 -22.83 -17.53
C VAL A 280 11.07 -22.74 -16.00
N GLY A 281 12.06 -23.26 -15.27
CA GLY A 281 12.07 -23.24 -13.80
C GLY A 281 12.23 -21.86 -13.15
N LEU A 282 12.51 -20.81 -13.93
CA LEU A 282 12.64 -19.42 -13.46
C LEU A 282 11.52 -18.51 -13.96
N GLN A 283 10.56 -19.03 -14.75
CA GLN A 283 9.50 -18.22 -15.34
C GLN A 283 8.34 -17.93 -14.38
N SER A 284 8.14 -18.75 -13.34
CA SER A 284 6.90 -18.73 -12.56
C SER A 284 6.63 -17.40 -11.83
N SER A 285 7.57 -16.92 -11.01
CA SER A 285 7.40 -15.67 -10.26
C SER A 285 7.28 -14.44 -11.16
N PRO A 286 8.15 -14.24 -12.18
CA PRO A 286 7.98 -13.12 -13.12
C PRO A 286 6.64 -13.15 -13.86
N ARG A 287 6.18 -14.35 -14.28
CA ARG A 287 4.88 -14.50 -14.95
C ARG A 287 3.71 -14.18 -14.03
N LYS A 288 3.76 -14.62 -12.76
CA LYS A 288 2.77 -14.26 -11.75
C LYS A 288 2.61 -12.74 -11.69
N THR A 289 3.71 -12.03 -11.52
CA THR A 289 3.66 -10.57 -11.40
C THR A 289 3.21 -9.90 -12.69
N LEU A 290 3.68 -10.35 -13.85
CA LEU A 290 3.21 -9.84 -15.15
C LEU A 290 1.73 -10.11 -15.38
N ALA A 291 1.19 -11.22 -14.89
CA ALA A 291 -0.23 -11.53 -14.93
C ALA A 291 -1.02 -10.54 -14.05
N THR A 292 -0.57 -10.28 -12.82
CA THR A 292 -1.19 -9.26 -11.95
C THR A 292 -1.17 -7.88 -12.62
N ALA A 293 -0.09 -7.53 -13.31
CA ALA A 293 0.08 -6.24 -13.97
C ALA A 293 -0.89 -6.01 -15.16
N ILE A 294 -1.51 -7.05 -15.71
CA ILE A 294 -2.48 -6.94 -16.82
C ILE A 294 -3.61 -5.95 -16.50
N ARG A 295 -4.02 -5.83 -15.22
CA ARG A 295 -5.08 -4.90 -14.82
C ARG A 295 -4.78 -3.44 -15.18
N TRP A 296 -3.50 -3.09 -15.34
CA TRP A 296 -3.03 -1.75 -15.69
C TRP A 296 -2.95 -1.50 -17.19
N LEU A 297 -3.18 -2.53 -18.02
CA LEU A 297 -3.20 -2.38 -19.47
C LEU A 297 -4.49 -1.69 -19.96
N PRO A 298 -4.46 -1.08 -21.16
CA PRO A 298 -5.67 -0.59 -21.82
C PRO A 298 -6.75 -1.68 -21.92
N GLU A 299 -8.00 -1.33 -21.62
CA GLU A 299 -9.11 -2.31 -21.50
C GLU A 299 -9.26 -3.21 -22.73
N HIS A 300 -9.16 -2.65 -23.93
CA HIS A 300 -9.27 -3.39 -25.19
C HIS A 300 -8.18 -4.46 -25.36
N THR A 301 -7.05 -4.35 -24.66
CA THR A 301 -5.93 -5.30 -24.75
C THR A 301 -5.94 -6.33 -23.62
N ARG A 302 -6.50 -5.99 -22.45
CA ARG A 302 -6.48 -6.86 -21.25
C ARG A 302 -6.95 -8.29 -21.52
N ARG A 303 -8.04 -8.46 -22.28
CA ARG A 303 -8.61 -9.78 -22.57
C ARG A 303 -7.67 -10.67 -23.36
N ALA A 304 -7.09 -10.14 -24.44
CA ALA A 304 -6.15 -10.89 -25.27
C ALA A 304 -4.88 -11.24 -24.48
N THR A 305 -4.34 -10.30 -23.70
CA THR A 305 -3.18 -10.56 -22.85
C THR A 305 -3.48 -11.59 -21.76
N TYR A 306 -4.67 -11.55 -21.17
CA TYR A 306 -5.12 -12.55 -20.19
C TYR A 306 -5.13 -13.95 -20.80
N ASP A 307 -5.76 -14.12 -21.96
CA ASP A 307 -5.87 -15.40 -22.64
C ASP A 307 -4.49 -15.95 -23.05
N SER A 308 -3.63 -15.07 -23.58
CA SER A 308 -2.25 -15.43 -23.93
C SER A 308 -1.45 -15.87 -22.70
N MET A 309 -1.56 -15.15 -21.59
CA MET A 309 -0.85 -15.49 -20.34
C MET A 309 -1.39 -16.77 -19.70
N LEU A 310 -2.70 -17.01 -19.78
CA LEU A 310 -3.31 -18.26 -19.32
C LEU A 310 -2.76 -19.44 -20.12
N ASP A 311 -2.84 -19.40 -21.46
CA ASP A 311 -2.32 -20.46 -22.32
C ASP A 311 -0.83 -20.71 -22.08
N ALA A 312 -0.01 -19.66 -22.06
CA ALA A 312 1.42 -19.78 -21.78
C ALA A 312 1.72 -20.39 -20.40
N ALA A 313 1.01 -19.97 -19.35
CA ALA A 313 1.19 -20.50 -18.00
C ALA A 313 0.76 -21.96 -17.88
N THR A 314 -0.33 -22.39 -18.55
CA THR A 314 -0.77 -23.79 -18.52
C THR A 314 0.22 -24.77 -19.16
N ARG A 315 1.08 -24.28 -20.07
CA ARG A 315 2.13 -25.07 -20.74
C ARG A 315 3.38 -25.26 -19.88
N LEU A 316 3.51 -24.56 -18.75
CA LEU A 316 4.64 -24.73 -17.86
C LEU A 316 4.62 -26.11 -17.21
N THR A 317 5.79 -26.76 -17.19
CA THR A 317 5.98 -28.05 -16.51
C THR A 317 6.40 -27.90 -15.05
N VAL A 318 6.89 -26.72 -14.66
CA VAL A 318 7.35 -26.39 -13.30
C VAL A 318 6.79 -25.03 -12.91
N GLY A 319 6.30 -24.90 -11.67
CA GLY A 319 5.79 -23.62 -11.14
C GLY A 319 4.50 -23.13 -11.81
N LYS A 320 3.72 -24.04 -12.40
CA LYS A 320 2.47 -23.73 -13.11
C LYS A 320 1.46 -23.01 -12.21
N GLY A 321 1.21 -23.52 -11.01
CA GLY A 321 0.30 -22.90 -10.05
C GLY A 321 0.71 -21.48 -9.66
N GLU A 322 2.01 -21.26 -9.42
CA GLU A 322 2.55 -19.93 -9.10
C GLU A 322 2.34 -18.95 -10.26
N ALA A 323 2.71 -19.34 -11.49
CA ALA A 323 2.53 -18.49 -12.67
C ALA A 323 1.07 -18.09 -12.90
N LEU A 324 0.14 -19.02 -12.65
CA LEU A 324 -1.30 -18.82 -12.77
C LEU A 324 -1.90 -17.95 -11.66
N SER A 325 -1.28 -17.90 -10.48
CA SER A 325 -1.84 -17.24 -9.30
C SER A 325 -2.00 -15.72 -9.40
N GLY A 326 -1.37 -15.06 -10.38
CA GLY A 326 -1.54 -13.61 -10.62
C GLY A 326 -2.74 -13.26 -11.51
N LEU A 327 -3.26 -14.22 -12.29
CA LEU A 327 -4.37 -13.98 -13.21
C LEU A 327 -5.71 -13.63 -12.53
N PRO A 328 -6.06 -14.12 -11.33
CA PRO A 328 -7.27 -13.66 -10.65
C PRO A 328 -7.34 -12.14 -10.48
N GLU A 329 -6.23 -11.47 -10.14
CA GLU A 329 -6.19 -10.00 -10.01
C GLU A 329 -6.32 -9.28 -11.36
N ALA A 330 -5.94 -9.91 -12.47
CA ALA A 330 -6.11 -9.34 -13.80
C ALA A 330 -7.59 -9.15 -14.20
N MET A 331 -8.52 -9.81 -13.51
CA MET A 331 -9.96 -9.64 -13.73
C MET A 331 -10.49 -8.29 -13.22
N ILE A 332 -9.72 -7.61 -12.35
CA ILE A 332 -10.08 -6.31 -11.79
C ILE A 332 -10.22 -5.28 -12.93
N GLY A 333 -11.35 -4.57 -12.93
CA GLY A 333 -11.68 -3.58 -13.95
C GLY A 333 -12.16 -4.15 -15.30
N LEU A 334 -12.31 -5.47 -15.45
CA LEU A 334 -13.14 -6.04 -16.53
C LEU A 334 -14.63 -5.82 -16.22
N SER A 335 -15.48 -5.89 -17.24
CA SER A 335 -16.93 -5.83 -17.03
C SER A 335 -17.42 -7.00 -16.15
N ALA A 336 -18.47 -6.78 -15.35
CA ALA A 336 -19.00 -7.79 -14.43
C ALA A 336 -19.34 -9.12 -15.11
N GLY A 337 -19.87 -9.08 -16.34
CA GLY A 337 -20.16 -10.28 -17.14
C GLY A 337 -18.91 -11.05 -17.55
N GLU A 338 -17.84 -10.35 -17.91
CA GLU A 338 -16.56 -11.00 -18.25
C GLU A 338 -15.89 -11.57 -17.01
N GLN A 339 -15.90 -10.85 -15.88
CA GLN A 339 -15.42 -11.39 -14.60
C GLN A 339 -16.13 -12.69 -14.22
N ASN A 340 -17.46 -12.73 -14.31
CA ASN A 340 -18.22 -13.95 -14.04
C ASN A 340 -17.82 -15.08 -15.00
N ARG A 341 -17.70 -14.80 -16.31
CA ARG A 341 -17.25 -15.80 -17.31
C ARG A 341 -15.89 -16.40 -16.92
N ARG A 342 -14.94 -15.57 -16.51
CA ARG A 342 -13.61 -16.02 -16.06
C ARG A 342 -13.68 -16.83 -14.77
N LEU A 343 -14.48 -16.43 -13.79
CA LEU A 343 -14.68 -17.23 -12.57
C LEU A 343 -15.29 -18.61 -12.86
N GLN A 344 -16.24 -18.70 -13.79
CA GLN A 344 -16.79 -19.99 -14.23
C GLN A 344 -15.71 -20.83 -14.93
N GLN A 345 -14.89 -20.21 -15.78
CA GLN A 345 -13.74 -20.86 -16.42
C GLN A 345 -12.76 -21.41 -15.38
N TRP A 346 -12.44 -20.64 -14.33
CA TRP A 346 -11.60 -21.14 -13.23
C TRP A 346 -12.20 -22.35 -12.54
N LYS A 347 -13.50 -22.30 -12.22
CA LYS A 347 -14.20 -23.36 -11.50
C LYS A 347 -14.31 -24.66 -12.30
N TYR A 348 -14.65 -24.58 -13.58
CA TYR A 348 -15.04 -25.75 -14.37
C TYR A 348 -13.98 -26.22 -15.37
N GLU A 349 -13.10 -25.33 -15.82
CA GLU A 349 -12.12 -25.67 -16.87
C GLU A 349 -10.69 -25.70 -16.32
N ILE A 350 -10.28 -24.70 -15.53
CA ILE A 350 -8.87 -24.56 -15.13
C ILE A 350 -8.56 -25.41 -13.90
N LEU A 351 -9.14 -25.11 -12.73
CA LEU A 351 -8.80 -25.76 -11.47
C LEU A 351 -8.93 -27.30 -11.53
N PRO A 352 -9.98 -27.90 -12.15
CA PRO A 352 -10.11 -29.35 -12.21
C PRO A 352 -9.00 -30.07 -12.99
N THR A 353 -8.26 -29.35 -13.85
CA THR A 353 -7.17 -29.92 -14.67
C THR A 353 -5.79 -29.79 -14.03
N LEU A 354 -5.69 -29.06 -12.91
CA LEU A 354 -4.45 -28.83 -12.20
C LEU A 354 -4.26 -29.84 -11.06
N ASP A 355 -3.01 -30.22 -10.83
CA ASP A 355 -2.64 -30.97 -9.62
C ASP A 355 -2.93 -30.13 -8.37
N LEU A 356 -3.22 -30.80 -7.24
CA LEU A 356 -3.56 -30.11 -5.98
C LEU A 356 -2.47 -29.13 -5.53
N SER A 357 -1.19 -29.46 -5.76
CA SER A 357 -0.07 -28.56 -5.47
C SER A 357 -0.05 -27.29 -6.31
N ASP A 358 -0.57 -27.34 -7.55
CA ASP A 358 -0.68 -26.17 -8.42
C ASP A 358 -1.95 -25.35 -8.13
N GLN A 359 -2.97 -25.95 -7.52
CA GLN A 359 -4.19 -25.25 -7.11
C GLN A 359 -3.99 -24.35 -5.87
N GLU A 360 -3.11 -24.75 -4.95
CA GLU A 360 -2.90 -24.02 -3.69
C GLU A 360 -2.44 -22.56 -3.88
N PRO A 361 -1.45 -22.24 -4.75
CA PRO A 361 -1.05 -20.86 -5.00
C PRO A 361 -2.19 -19.97 -5.54
N ILE A 362 -3.15 -20.54 -6.28
CA ILE A 362 -4.26 -19.81 -6.88
C ILE A 362 -5.24 -19.31 -5.81
N VAL A 363 -5.35 -20.00 -4.68
CA VAL A 363 -6.17 -19.57 -3.52
C VAL A 363 -5.76 -18.18 -3.08
N ALA A 364 -4.45 -17.90 -2.98
CA ALA A 364 -3.96 -16.59 -2.58
C ALA A 364 -4.39 -15.51 -3.58
N GLY A 365 -4.24 -15.76 -4.89
CA GLY A 365 -4.67 -14.83 -5.93
C GLY A 365 -6.16 -14.53 -5.91
N LEU A 366 -7.01 -15.54 -5.68
CA LEU A 366 -8.46 -15.35 -5.54
C LEU A 366 -8.82 -14.53 -4.29
N ILE A 367 -8.12 -14.76 -3.16
CA ILE A 367 -8.26 -13.97 -1.93
C ILE A 367 -7.77 -12.53 -2.12
N ASP A 368 -6.73 -12.29 -2.93
CA ASP A 368 -6.23 -10.94 -3.19
C ASP A 368 -7.15 -10.14 -4.13
N ALA A 369 -7.94 -10.84 -4.95
CA ALA A 369 -8.80 -10.25 -5.97
C ALA A 369 -10.26 -10.04 -5.55
N PHE A 370 -10.85 -10.91 -4.72
CA PHE A 370 -12.32 -10.99 -4.56
C PHE A 370 -12.96 -9.66 -4.15
N SER A 371 -12.37 -8.92 -3.20
CA SER A 371 -12.94 -7.66 -2.71
C SER A 371 -12.88 -6.51 -3.72
N LYS A 372 -12.15 -6.68 -4.82
CA LYS A 372 -11.93 -5.68 -5.88
C LYS A 372 -12.67 -6.02 -7.18
N LEU A 373 -13.43 -7.12 -7.20
CA LEU A 373 -14.27 -7.48 -8.34
C LEU A 373 -15.53 -6.60 -8.38
N ALA A 374 -16.13 -6.48 -9.56
CA ALA A 374 -17.34 -5.68 -9.72
C ALA A 374 -18.48 -6.24 -8.85
N GLU A 375 -19.29 -5.34 -8.29
CA GLU A 375 -20.41 -5.69 -7.44
C GLU A 375 -21.41 -6.66 -8.12
N GLY A 376 -22.20 -7.35 -7.30
CA GLY A 376 -23.03 -8.49 -7.71
C GLY A 376 -22.51 -9.77 -7.07
N ASN A 377 -22.59 -10.90 -7.77
CA ASN A 377 -22.19 -12.21 -7.22
C ASN A 377 -20.69 -12.51 -7.37
N ASN A 378 -19.92 -11.66 -8.07
CA ASN A 378 -18.52 -11.95 -8.39
C ASN A 378 -17.59 -12.02 -7.15
N PRO A 379 -17.66 -11.07 -6.18
CA PRO A 379 -16.83 -11.13 -4.98
C PRO A 379 -17.11 -12.39 -4.16
N GLU A 380 -18.39 -12.66 -3.93
CA GLU A 380 -18.85 -13.84 -3.20
C GLU A 380 -18.44 -15.15 -3.89
N PHE A 381 -18.55 -15.20 -5.22
CA PHE A 381 -18.21 -16.39 -5.98
C PHE A 381 -16.70 -16.64 -6.00
N ALA A 382 -15.88 -15.60 -6.15
CA ALA A 382 -14.43 -15.71 -6.06
C ALA A 382 -13.97 -16.19 -4.68
N LEU A 383 -14.55 -15.65 -3.61
CA LEU A 383 -14.26 -16.10 -2.24
C LEU A 383 -14.68 -17.55 -2.02
N THR A 384 -15.89 -17.94 -2.46
CA THR A 384 -16.36 -19.33 -2.40
C THR A 384 -15.40 -20.27 -3.11
N LEU A 385 -14.97 -19.90 -4.32
CA LEU A 385 -14.03 -20.69 -5.11
C LEU A 385 -12.68 -20.85 -4.42
N ALA A 386 -12.19 -19.79 -3.77
CA ALA A 386 -10.96 -19.84 -2.98
C ALA A 386 -11.09 -20.82 -1.79
N LEU A 387 -12.18 -20.75 -1.04
CA LEU A 387 -12.44 -21.63 0.12
C LEU A 387 -12.68 -23.09 -0.29
N ASP A 388 -13.33 -23.33 -1.43
CA ASP A 388 -13.51 -24.67 -2.00
C ASP A 388 -12.17 -25.28 -2.41
N THR A 389 -11.32 -24.48 -3.04
CA THR A 389 -10.00 -24.91 -3.48
C THR A 389 -9.10 -25.18 -2.27
N LEU A 390 -9.08 -24.28 -1.29
CA LEU A 390 -8.34 -24.46 -0.04
C LEU A 390 -8.71 -25.76 0.67
N ASN A 391 -10.01 -26.03 0.85
CA ASN A 391 -10.46 -27.24 1.52
C ASN A 391 -9.98 -28.52 0.82
N LYS A 392 -9.86 -28.50 -0.51
CA LYS A 392 -9.36 -29.64 -1.29
C LYS A 392 -7.84 -29.79 -1.18
N THR A 393 -7.09 -28.68 -1.16
CA THR A 393 -5.62 -28.70 -1.23
C THR A 393 -4.95 -28.80 0.14
N SER A 394 -5.51 -28.19 1.18
CA SER A 394 -4.87 -28.09 2.50
C SER A 394 -4.91 -29.38 3.34
N GLY A 395 -5.48 -30.47 2.81
CA GLY A 395 -5.68 -31.72 3.54
C GLY A 395 -6.56 -31.56 4.78
N GLY A 396 -7.47 -30.57 4.78
CA GLY A 396 -8.35 -30.26 5.90
C GLY A 396 -7.76 -29.30 6.94
N LYS A 397 -6.56 -28.74 6.71
CA LYS A 397 -6.03 -27.66 7.55
C LYS A 397 -6.75 -26.35 7.25
N GLY A 398 -7.16 -25.63 8.31
CA GLY A 398 -7.83 -24.34 8.21
C GLY A 398 -6.95 -23.24 7.60
N LEU A 399 -7.53 -22.04 7.50
CA LEU A 399 -6.85 -20.84 7.02
C LEU A 399 -5.64 -20.50 7.90
N ASN A 400 -4.54 -20.08 7.29
CA ASN A 400 -3.45 -19.50 8.08
C ASN A 400 -3.79 -18.06 8.52
N LYS A 401 -3.04 -17.56 9.51
CA LYS A 401 -3.22 -16.20 10.07
C LYS A 401 -3.31 -15.11 9.00
N ARG A 402 -2.46 -15.15 7.97
CA ARG A 402 -2.41 -14.12 6.93
C ARG A 402 -3.63 -14.19 6.02
N GLN A 403 -3.99 -15.38 5.56
CA GLN A 403 -5.15 -15.60 4.68
C GLN A 403 -6.44 -15.13 5.35
N PHE A 404 -6.64 -15.45 6.63
CA PHE A 404 -7.81 -15.01 7.37
C PHE A 404 -7.84 -13.48 7.57
N ASP A 405 -6.70 -12.86 7.89
CA ASP A 405 -6.60 -11.40 7.98
C ASP A 405 -6.97 -10.74 6.63
N TYR A 406 -6.48 -11.27 5.50
CA TYR A 406 -6.83 -10.77 4.17
C TYR A 406 -8.32 -10.91 3.85
N ILE A 407 -8.93 -12.06 4.13
CA ILE A 407 -10.36 -12.28 3.88
C ILE A 407 -11.20 -11.31 4.72
N ILE A 408 -10.92 -11.19 6.03
CA ILE A 408 -11.71 -10.31 6.91
C ILE A 408 -11.53 -8.85 6.52
N ARG A 409 -10.31 -8.41 6.21
CA ARG A 409 -10.08 -7.05 5.68
C ARG A 409 -10.81 -6.82 4.36
N GLY A 410 -10.79 -7.77 3.44
CA GLY A 410 -11.47 -7.66 2.15
C GLY A 410 -13.01 -7.61 2.28
N ILE A 411 -13.58 -8.29 3.27
CA ILE A 411 -15.02 -8.23 3.59
C ILE A 411 -15.38 -6.89 4.23
N THR A 412 -14.53 -6.42 5.15
CA THR A 412 -14.78 -5.20 5.96
C THR A 412 -14.29 -3.92 5.30
N ASP A 413 -13.64 -4.01 4.14
CA ASP A 413 -13.13 -2.87 3.37
C ASP A 413 -14.23 -1.85 3.06
N LYS A 414 -13.88 -0.56 3.13
CA LYS A 414 -14.81 0.55 2.90
C LYS A 414 -15.40 0.51 1.50
N ASP A 415 -14.59 0.13 0.51
CA ASP A 415 -15.02 -0.01 -0.88
C ASP A 415 -15.95 -1.22 -1.09
N ASN A 416 -15.95 -2.16 -0.14
CA ASN A 416 -16.78 -3.36 -0.19
C ASN A 416 -17.96 -3.31 0.82
N LEU A 417 -18.14 -2.18 1.50
CA LEU A 417 -19.29 -1.92 2.37
C LEU A 417 -20.61 -1.88 1.59
N ALA A 418 -20.62 -1.93 0.26
CA ALA A 418 -21.84 -2.09 -0.52
C ALA A 418 -22.24 -3.56 -0.69
N HIS A 419 -21.27 -4.47 -0.83
CA HIS A 419 -21.53 -5.89 -1.10
C HIS A 419 -21.95 -6.68 0.14
N THR A 420 -22.97 -7.54 -0.02
CA THR A 420 -23.51 -8.37 1.06
C THR A 420 -23.14 -9.82 0.83
N TYR A 421 -22.15 -10.32 1.58
CA TYR A 421 -21.79 -11.73 1.61
C TYR A 421 -22.91 -12.55 2.26
N SER A 422 -23.14 -13.77 1.76
CA SER A 422 -24.12 -14.67 2.36
C SER A 422 -23.70 -15.12 3.77
N PRO A 423 -24.68 -15.36 4.66
CA PRO A 423 -24.45 -15.95 5.98
C PRO A 423 -23.60 -17.22 5.92
N GLU A 424 -23.88 -18.09 4.94
CA GLU A 424 -23.22 -19.39 4.79
C GLU A 424 -21.71 -19.25 4.53
N ILE A 425 -21.30 -18.25 3.75
CA ILE A 425 -19.87 -17.99 3.50
C ILE A 425 -19.19 -17.42 4.73
N LEU A 426 -19.85 -16.52 5.46
CA LEU A 426 -19.30 -15.96 6.68
C LEU A 426 -19.08 -17.05 7.74
N GLU A 427 -20.06 -17.95 7.93
CA GLU A 427 -19.91 -19.11 8.81
C GLU A 427 -18.73 -19.99 8.40
N ARG A 428 -18.60 -20.27 7.11
CA ARG A 428 -17.49 -21.07 6.59
C ARG A 428 -16.13 -20.42 6.83
N VAL A 429 -16.02 -19.10 6.67
CA VAL A 429 -14.79 -18.35 6.99
C VAL A 429 -14.46 -18.46 8.49
N LEU A 430 -15.47 -18.34 9.37
CA LEU A 430 -15.29 -18.50 10.81
C LEU A 430 -14.84 -19.89 11.22
N ASP A 431 -15.43 -20.93 10.61
CA ASP A 431 -15.09 -22.33 10.82
C ASP A 431 -13.65 -22.63 10.41
N LEU A 432 -13.24 -22.17 9.23
CA LEU A 432 -11.89 -22.42 8.72
C LEU A 432 -10.81 -21.61 9.44
N GLY A 433 -11.16 -20.52 10.13
CA GLY A 433 -10.21 -19.73 10.90
C GLY A 433 -9.96 -20.21 12.33
N ARG A 434 -10.59 -21.30 12.79
CA ARG A 434 -10.66 -21.68 14.22
C ARG A 434 -9.30 -21.81 14.92
N ASP A 435 -8.31 -22.30 14.18
CA ASP A 435 -6.97 -22.63 14.71
C ASP A 435 -5.98 -21.45 14.68
N ILE A 436 -6.45 -20.23 14.39
CA ILE A 436 -5.61 -19.03 14.31
C ILE A 436 -5.30 -18.51 15.72
N PRO A 437 -4.10 -17.94 15.95
CA PRO A 437 -3.73 -17.37 17.25
C PRO A 437 -4.80 -16.44 17.83
N LEU A 438 -5.10 -16.63 19.12
CA LEU A 438 -6.20 -16.03 19.85
C LEU A 438 -6.29 -14.51 19.69
N GLU A 439 -5.17 -13.80 19.88
CA GLU A 439 -5.09 -12.34 19.71
C GLU A 439 -5.49 -11.87 18.30
N THR A 440 -5.13 -12.63 17.28
CA THR A 440 -5.49 -12.28 15.89
C THR A 440 -6.94 -12.62 15.60
N ARG A 441 -7.44 -13.74 16.13
CA ARG A 441 -8.84 -14.13 15.99
C ARG A 441 -9.76 -13.10 16.64
N GLU A 442 -9.48 -12.67 17.88
CA GLU A 442 -10.30 -11.68 18.59
C GLU A 442 -10.41 -10.36 17.81
N ARG A 443 -9.28 -9.79 17.36
CA ARG A 443 -9.27 -8.54 16.58
C ARG A 443 -10.11 -8.65 15.30
N LEU A 444 -10.02 -9.77 14.59
CA LEU A 444 -10.72 -9.94 13.32
C LEU A 444 -12.21 -10.23 13.51
N LEU A 445 -12.58 -10.95 14.59
CA LEU A 445 -13.98 -11.11 14.99
C LEU A 445 -14.62 -9.76 15.35
N LEU A 446 -13.89 -8.89 16.03
CA LEU A 446 -14.29 -7.50 16.30
C LEU A 446 -14.59 -6.73 15.01
N ASP A 447 -13.70 -6.81 14.02
CA ASP A 447 -13.88 -6.10 12.74
C ASP A 447 -15.14 -6.59 12.01
N LEU A 448 -15.38 -7.90 11.98
CA LEU A 448 -16.58 -8.49 11.36
C LEU A 448 -17.87 -8.14 12.11
N GLU A 449 -17.85 -8.12 13.45
CA GLU A 449 -18.98 -7.66 14.27
C GLU A 449 -19.32 -6.20 13.96
N ARG A 450 -18.31 -5.34 13.90
CA ARG A 450 -18.48 -3.91 13.59
C ARG A 450 -19.10 -3.70 12.21
N TRP A 451 -18.66 -4.50 11.24
CA TRP A 451 -19.23 -4.50 9.90
C TRP A 451 -20.71 -4.90 9.91
N LEU A 452 -21.09 -5.96 10.65
CA LEU A 452 -22.48 -6.37 10.82
C LEU A 452 -23.32 -5.29 11.51
N GLU A 453 -22.78 -4.61 12.52
CA GLU A 453 -23.47 -3.50 13.19
C GLU A 453 -23.75 -2.34 12.24
N LEU A 454 -22.78 -1.94 11.41
CA LEU A 454 -22.98 -0.91 10.38
C LEU A 454 -24.07 -1.31 9.37
N ARG A 455 -24.24 -2.60 9.08
CA ARG A 455 -25.33 -3.10 8.23
C ARG A 455 -26.69 -2.97 8.90
N PHE A 456 -26.77 -3.26 10.19
CA PHE A 456 -28.03 -3.16 10.94
C PHE A 456 -28.45 -1.72 11.24
N VAL A 457 -27.51 -0.79 11.37
CA VAL A 457 -27.81 0.63 11.61
C VAL A 457 -28.41 1.32 10.37
N ASN A 458 -28.05 0.88 9.17
CA ASN A 458 -28.43 1.55 7.92
C ASN A 458 -29.74 1.04 7.27
N LYS A 459 -30.40 0.03 7.83
CA LYS A 459 -31.68 -0.51 7.31
C LYS A 459 -32.62 -0.90 8.44
N MET A 460 -33.93 -0.64 8.32
CA MET A 460 -34.91 -1.38 9.12
C MET A 460 -34.73 -2.87 8.79
N LEU A 461 -34.36 -3.68 9.78
CA LEU A 461 -34.07 -5.11 9.67
C LEU A 461 -35.10 -5.84 8.80
N GLY A 462 -34.78 -6.05 7.53
CA GLY A 462 -35.57 -6.86 6.62
C GLY A 462 -35.40 -8.35 6.91
N LYS A 463 -36.16 -9.20 6.21
CA LYS A 463 -36.10 -10.66 6.36
C LYS A 463 -34.72 -11.24 6.03
N ARG A 464 -33.94 -10.59 5.16
CA ARG A 464 -32.58 -11.04 4.81
C ARG A 464 -31.57 -10.66 5.89
N GLU A 465 -31.71 -9.48 6.48
CA GLU A 465 -30.82 -9.01 7.54
C GLU A 465 -30.97 -9.87 8.82
N GLN A 466 -32.15 -10.43 9.09
CA GLN A 466 -32.35 -11.37 10.21
C GLN A 466 -31.48 -12.63 10.13
N LEU A 467 -31.04 -13.04 8.93
CA LEU A 467 -30.18 -14.22 8.75
C LEU A 467 -28.76 -14.01 9.29
N PHE A 468 -28.35 -12.78 9.55
CA PHE A 468 -27.03 -12.47 10.13
C PHE A 468 -27.03 -12.44 11.66
N LEU A 469 -28.20 -12.45 12.31
CA LEU A 469 -28.28 -12.43 13.78
C LEU A 469 -27.62 -13.66 14.44
N PRO A 470 -27.78 -14.89 13.93
CA PRO A 470 -27.08 -16.05 14.48
C PRO A 470 -25.56 -15.93 14.36
N ILE A 471 -25.06 -15.39 13.24
CA ILE A 471 -23.63 -15.17 13.02
C ILE A 471 -23.09 -14.13 13.98
N GLN A 472 -23.80 -13.02 14.17
CA GLN A 472 -23.41 -12.01 15.15
C GLN A 472 -23.39 -12.57 16.58
N ALA A 473 -24.38 -13.38 16.95
CA ALA A 473 -24.41 -14.04 18.26
C ALA A 473 -23.21 -14.97 18.45
N ARG A 474 -22.91 -15.81 17.45
CA ARG A 474 -21.74 -16.69 17.46
C ARG A 474 -20.43 -15.92 17.58
N ILE A 475 -20.27 -14.83 16.82
CA ILE A 475 -19.07 -13.97 16.92
C ILE A 475 -18.90 -13.44 18.35
N ARG A 476 -19.99 -12.99 18.98
CA ARG A 476 -19.96 -12.48 20.36
C ARG A 476 -19.66 -13.57 21.38
N GLU A 477 -20.24 -14.74 21.22
CA GLU A 477 -19.98 -15.91 22.08
C GLU A 477 -18.51 -16.33 21.97
N GLU A 478 -18.00 -16.53 20.76
CA GLU A 478 -16.60 -16.87 20.54
C GLU A 478 -15.67 -15.79 21.13
N ARG A 479 -15.97 -14.51 20.95
CA ARG A 479 -15.17 -13.43 21.57
C ARG A 479 -15.21 -13.45 23.10
N ALA A 480 -16.37 -13.74 23.70
CA ALA A 480 -16.50 -13.83 25.14
C ALA A 480 -15.66 -14.98 25.72
N GLU A 481 -15.54 -16.10 24.99
CA GLU A 481 -14.67 -17.22 25.36
C GLU A 481 -13.18 -16.87 25.24
N LEU A 482 -12.80 -16.00 24.30
CA LEU A 482 -11.39 -15.59 24.11
C LEU A 482 -10.92 -14.56 25.16
N ILE A 483 -11.82 -13.78 25.76
CA ILE A 483 -11.50 -12.82 26.82
C ILE A 483 -11.36 -13.56 28.16
N SER A 484 -10.22 -14.22 28.35
CA SER A 484 -9.82 -14.82 29.64
C SER A 484 -9.23 -13.78 30.60
N PHE A 485 -9.96 -12.68 30.83
CA PHE A 485 -9.77 -11.84 32.02
C PHE A 485 -11.14 -11.69 32.68
N PRO A 486 -11.26 -11.85 34.01
CA PRO A 486 -12.52 -11.60 34.67
C PRO A 486 -12.79 -10.10 34.54
N LEU A 487 -13.67 -9.74 33.61
CA LEU A 487 -14.41 -8.49 33.71
C LEU A 487 -15.04 -8.54 35.11
N LEU A 488 -14.61 -7.63 35.99
CA LEU A 488 -15.26 -7.41 37.27
C LEU A 488 -16.77 -7.32 37.00
N ASN A 489 -17.51 -8.31 37.50
CA ASN A 489 -18.96 -8.39 37.44
C ASN A 489 -19.54 -7.06 37.96
N LEU A 490 -19.89 -6.18 37.03
CA LEU A 490 -20.67 -4.98 37.25
C LEU A 490 -21.90 -5.02 36.34
N ASP A 491 -22.55 -6.18 36.28
CA ASP A 491 -24.00 -6.28 36.12
C ASP A 491 -24.47 -7.62 36.72
N PRO A 492 -25.70 -7.68 37.28
CA PRO A 492 -26.12 -8.78 38.13
C PRO A 492 -26.40 -10.04 37.32
N ASP A 493 -25.84 -11.15 37.78
CA ASP A 493 -26.07 -12.53 37.34
C ASP A 493 -27.52 -12.80 36.93
N PRO A 494 -27.81 -13.26 35.70
CA PRO A 494 -28.98 -14.05 35.43
C PRO A 494 -28.59 -15.52 35.60
N SER A 495 -28.68 -16.04 36.83
CA SER A 495 -28.62 -17.49 37.04
C SER A 495 -29.77 -18.19 36.28
N PRO A 496 -29.58 -19.43 35.80
CA PRO A 496 -30.43 -20.04 34.79
C PRO A 496 -31.70 -20.62 35.42
N LEU A 497 -32.89 -20.14 35.01
CA LEU A 497 -34.14 -20.86 35.28
C LEU A 497 -34.40 -21.84 34.13
N THR A 498 -34.08 -23.10 34.37
CA THR A 498 -34.53 -24.29 33.64
C THR A 498 -36.07 -24.31 33.57
N TRP A 499 -36.65 -24.05 32.40
CA TRP A 499 -38.12 -24.09 32.23
C TRP A 499 -38.60 -25.05 31.13
N TRP A 500 -37.73 -25.94 30.66
CA TRP A 500 -38.10 -27.06 29.80
C TRP A 500 -37.40 -28.33 30.29
N ASP A 501 -38.02 -29.00 31.26
CA ASP A 501 -38.07 -30.48 31.41
C ASP A 501 -38.48 -30.87 32.85
N ASP A 502 -39.79 -30.95 33.10
CA ASP A 502 -40.33 -31.96 34.01
C ASP A 502 -41.78 -32.30 33.59
N PRO A 503 -42.04 -33.47 32.98
CA PRO A 503 -43.36 -33.90 32.57
C PRO A 503 -44.23 -34.46 33.73
N SER A 504 -43.76 -34.43 34.98
CA SER A 504 -44.41 -35.17 36.08
C SER A 504 -45.36 -34.36 36.97
N GLN A 505 -45.46 -33.04 36.83
CA GLN A 505 -46.41 -32.26 37.64
C GLN A 505 -47.76 -31.99 36.94
N ARG A 506 -48.48 -33.07 36.65
CA ARG A 506 -49.96 -33.01 36.57
C ARG A 506 -50.52 -33.13 37.99
N LYS A 507 -51.10 -32.05 38.52
CA LYS A 507 -52.30 -32.06 39.38
C LYS A 507 -52.81 -30.63 39.61
N ALA A 508 -54.10 -30.46 39.35
CA ALA A 508 -54.92 -29.24 39.37
C ALA A 508 -55.27 -28.78 40.81
N PRO A 509 -56.24 -27.86 41.06
CA PRO A 509 -56.74 -26.68 40.31
C PRO A 509 -56.81 -25.39 41.20
N ASP A 510 -57.35 -24.32 40.62
CA ASP A 510 -58.16 -23.25 41.24
C ASP A 510 -57.63 -21.80 41.41
N HIS A 511 -58.44 -20.92 40.80
CA HIS A 511 -58.84 -19.56 41.17
C HIS A 511 -57.99 -18.30 40.80
N THR A 512 -58.48 -17.64 39.74
CA THR A 512 -58.85 -16.21 39.62
C THR A 512 -57.86 -15.13 40.10
N ASN A 513 -57.27 -14.37 39.17
CA ASN A 513 -57.75 -13.02 38.82
C ASN A 513 -56.89 -12.37 37.73
N SER A 514 -57.54 -11.44 37.04
CA SER A 514 -57.15 -10.68 35.86
C SER A 514 -55.97 -9.71 36.05
N GLU A 515 -55.46 -9.22 34.91
CA GLU A 515 -54.64 -8.01 34.74
C GLU A 515 -53.19 -8.04 35.23
N ARG A 516 -52.28 -8.48 34.34
CA ARG A 516 -50.93 -7.90 34.10
C ARG A 516 -50.12 -8.84 33.21
N ARG A 517 -50.53 -9.02 31.96
CA ARG A 517 -49.65 -9.61 30.93
C ARG A 517 -49.83 -8.83 29.64
N ARG A 518 -48.93 -7.87 29.44
CA ARG A 518 -48.45 -7.27 28.18
C ARG A 518 -47.93 -5.87 28.47
N ARG A 519 -46.62 -5.74 28.67
CA ARG A 519 -45.74 -4.60 28.26
C ARG A 519 -44.34 -4.78 28.89
N PRO A 520 -43.42 -5.51 28.23
CA PRO A 520 -41.98 -5.33 28.47
C PRO A 520 -41.31 -4.56 27.31
N ILE A 521 -41.86 -4.65 26.09
CA ILE A 521 -41.20 -4.14 24.87
C ILE A 521 -41.36 -2.62 24.72
N VAL A 522 -42.48 -2.05 25.19
CA VAL A 522 -42.76 -0.61 25.06
C VAL A 522 -41.92 0.23 26.03
N ASP A 523 -41.57 -0.32 27.19
CA ASP A 523 -40.77 0.40 28.19
C ASP A 523 -39.27 0.36 27.85
N TRP A 524 -38.80 -0.69 27.18
CA TRP A 524 -37.42 -0.77 26.65
C TRP A 524 -37.16 0.28 25.54
N VAL A 525 -38.12 0.47 24.63
CA VAL A 525 -38.00 1.48 23.56
C VAL A 525 -38.03 2.91 24.11
N LYS A 526 -38.82 3.18 25.16
CA LYS A 526 -38.87 4.50 25.81
C LYS A 526 -37.61 4.85 26.61
N ALA A 527 -36.93 3.85 27.17
CA ALA A 527 -35.66 4.05 27.89
C ALA A 527 -34.51 4.47 26.94
N ARG A 528 -34.53 4.01 25.69
CA ARG A 528 -33.48 4.31 24.70
C ARG A 528 -33.66 5.66 23.99
N LEU A 529 -34.88 6.16 23.88
CA LEU A 529 -35.19 7.47 23.27
C LEU A 529 -35.01 8.67 24.22
N ARG A 530 -34.71 8.45 25.51
CA ARG A 530 -34.45 9.53 26.49
C ARG A 530 -32.98 9.75 26.82
N ARG A 531 -32.06 9.16 26.05
CA ARG A 531 -30.60 9.41 26.14
C ARG A 531 -30.04 9.88 24.79
N GLN A 532 -30.66 10.91 24.22
CA GLN A 532 -30.03 11.85 23.29
C GLN A 532 -30.09 13.24 23.89
#